data_AF-A0A2T3ZZL6-F1
#
_entry.id   AF-A0A2T3ZZL6-F1
#
_cell.length_a   1.000
_cell.length_b   1.000
_cell.length_c   1.000
_cell.angle_alpha   90.00
_cell.angle_beta   90.00
_cell.angle_gamma   90.00
#
_symmetry.space_group_name_H-M   'P 1'
#
loop_
_entity.id
_entity.type
_entity.pdbx_description
1 polymer ?
#
loop_
_entity_poly.entity_id
_entity_poly.type
_entity_poly.pdbx_seq_one_letter_code
_entity_poly.pdbx_strand_id
1 'polypeptide(L)'
;MLSATSVALRAGARRGAPRAAAAALASAPNGIRGPALAGRRGLSATRTLASFPAKDRTREIVAQTLSSIGSKREGQQYLKLFTSTSSHSKFAVIKCGGAILTEYLDELCQSIALLSSLDLYPVLVHGAGPQLNRLLEDAGVEPQFEEGIRVTDAKTLGVARKLFLEENLRLVDRLDQLGVSTRSISGVFMADYLDKEKWQYVGKITKVNKEAIEQSIEAGYIPVLTSMAESTDGQLLNVNADVAAAELARALEPLKVVYLSEKGGLFNGEGDKISHINLDEEYDHLMAQPWCRYGTRLKIKEIKELLDTLPRTSSVAIIHPSDLQKELFTDSGAGTLIQRGDKIQKATSVSDFKDLDKIKAALIRDREGLDAEATVDRFIDLLRENPFTAYYDDALQCIAIVIPAGNNRPLATLATLAITKSGWLTNVAENVFTAIKKDHPSLVWTVNEHDENLTWFFEKSDGSFHHNGSVLFYYGCDLRSEALAPVYDDFVSNGRAMLGDSNLEARLRRAAQTANQALRDSQGQA
;
A
#
# COMPACT_ATOMS: atom_id res chain seq x y z
N MET A 1 -4.47 -6.42 80.13
CA MET A 1 -3.24 -6.83 80.84
C MET A 1 -2.08 -6.15 80.11
N LEU A 2 -1.58 -5.02 80.64
CA LEU A 2 -0.22 -4.87 81.21
C LEU A 2 0.88 -5.22 80.17
N SER A 3 1.89 -4.42 79.82
CA SER A 3 2.42 -3.15 80.34
C SER A 3 3.71 -2.81 79.53
N ALA A 4 3.96 -1.52 79.24
CA ALA A 4 5.24 -0.77 79.27
C ALA A 4 6.49 -1.26 78.45
N THR A 5 7.03 -0.50 77.47
CA THR A 5 8.09 0.56 77.55
C THR A 5 9.37 0.11 78.31
N SER A 6 10.64 0.34 77.94
CA SER A 6 11.36 1.20 76.98
C SER A 6 12.89 1.12 77.26
N VAL A 7 13.74 1.42 76.24
CA VAL A 7 15.02 2.22 76.30
C VAL A 7 16.41 1.57 76.62
N ALA A 8 17.36 1.96 75.73
CA ALA A 8 18.82 2.22 75.88
C ALA A 8 19.84 1.07 76.03
N LEU A 9 21.14 1.18 75.70
CA LEU A 9 22.02 1.93 74.77
C LEU A 9 23.47 1.50 75.15
N ARG A 10 24.44 1.61 74.23
CA ARG A 10 25.93 1.57 74.39
C ARG A 10 26.58 0.19 74.58
N ALA A 11 27.88 0.00 74.31
CA ALA A 11 28.91 0.53 73.40
C ALA A 11 30.18 -0.26 73.77
N GLY A 12 31.06 -0.60 72.83
CA GLY A 12 32.34 -1.22 73.17
C GLY A 12 33.25 -1.42 71.97
N ALA A 13 34.25 -0.56 71.85
CA ALA A 13 35.26 -0.53 70.79
C ALA A 13 36.60 -1.12 71.27
N ARG A 14 37.55 -1.18 70.30
CA ARG A 14 39.03 -1.33 70.40
C ARG A 14 39.55 -2.76 70.17
N ARG A 15 40.72 -3.01 69.58
CA ARG A 15 41.72 -2.34 68.69
C ARG A 15 42.88 -3.36 68.64
N GLY A 16 43.62 -3.48 67.54
CA GLY A 16 44.93 -4.18 67.60
C GLY A 16 45.50 -4.65 66.27
N ALA A 17 46.14 -3.75 65.53
CA ALA A 17 47.12 -4.04 64.47
C ALA A 17 48.54 -4.07 65.11
N PRO A 18 49.67 -4.12 64.36
CA PRO A 18 50.04 -4.87 63.14
C PRO A 18 51.42 -5.57 63.33
N ARG A 19 51.96 -6.24 62.29
CA ARG A 19 53.42 -6.31 62.11
C ARG A 19 53.83 -6.51 60.65
N ALA A 20 54.85 -5.73 60.28
CA ALA A 20 55.43 -5.54 58.95
C ALA A 20 56.79 -6.25 58.82
N ALA A 21 57.41 -6.04 57.64
CA ALA A 21 58.83 -6.21 57.23
C ALA A 21 59.05 -7.42 56.28
N ALA A 22 59.86 -7.36 55.23
CA ALA A 22 60.88 -6.38 54.81
C ALA A 22 61.14 -6.46 53.28
N ALA A 23 61.85 -5.43 52.78
CA ALA A 23 62.23 -5.16 51.40
C ALA A 23 63.63 -5.71 51.00
N ALA A 24 63.90 -5.80 49.69
CA ALA A 24 65.17 -5.50 48.99
C ALA A 24 64.98 -5.78 47.47
N LEU A 25 64.95 -4.80 46.54
CA LEU A 25 66.05 -4.09 45.85
C LEU A 25 67.06 -4.98 45.09
N ALA A 26 67.07 -4.93 43.74
CA ALA A 26 68.22 -4.47 42.92
C ALA A 26 68.06 -4.67 41.38
N SER A 27 68.30 -3.56 40.65
CA SER A 27 69.01 -3.39 39.36
C SER A 27 68.57 -4.06 38.04
N ALA A 28 68.30 -3.22 37.02
CA ALA A 28 68.40 -3.51 35.58
C ALA A 28 69.87 -3.42 35.08
N PRO A 29 70.23 -3.97 33.89
CA PRO A 29 70.17 -3.15 32.65
C PRO A 29 69.92 -3.90 31.30
N ASN A 30 69.78 -3.08 30.26
CA ASN A 30 69.64 -3.28 28.80
C ASN A 30 70.24 -4.54 28.11
N GLY A 31 69.56 -5.00 27.04
CA GLY A 31 70.15 -5.84 25.98
C GLY A 31 69.13 -6.30 24.91
N ILE A 32 69.45 -6.07 23.63
CA ILE A 32 68.59 -6.18 22.42
C ILE A 32 68.61 -7.59 21.79
N ARG A 33 67.45 -8.07 21.25
CA ARG A 33 67.15 -9.12 20.21
C ARG A 33 67.83 -10.50 20.35
N GLY A 34 67.22 -11.69 20.26
CA GLY A 34 66.02 -12.35 19.68
C GLY A 34 66.39 -13.87 19.54
N PRO A 35 65.67 -14.82 18.90
CA PRO A 35 64.25 -14.99 18.56
C PRO A 35 63.65 -16.35 19.07
N ALA A 36 62.45 -16.70 18.55
CA ALA A 36 61.88 -18.05 18.34
C ALA A 36 60.87 -18.64 19.37
N LEU A 37 59.59 -18.31 19.13
CA LEU A 37 58.41 -19.19 18.97
C LEU A 37 58.39 -20.58 19.63
N ALA A 38 57.48 -20.77 20.59
CA ALA A 38 56.67 -21.99 20.70
C ALA A 38 55.37 -21.76 21.52
N GLY A 39 54.23 -21.80 20.82
CA GLY A 39 52.99 -22.45 21.23
C GLY A 39 52.19 -21.89 22.42
N ARG A 40 51.24 -20.99 22.14
CA ARG A 40 49.99 -20.89 22.92
C ARG A 40 48.81 -21.25 22.01
N ARG A 41 48.12 -22.34 22.36
CA ARG A 41 46.84 -22.77 21.78
C ARG A 41 45.78 -21.69 22.05
N GLY A 42 45.32 -21.03 20.99
CA GLY A 42 44.07 -20.28 21.00
C GLY A 42 42.92 -21.19 20.59
N LEU A 43 41.88 -21.27 21.41
CA LEU A 43 40.59 -21.85 21.05
C LEU A 43 39.92 -20.92 20.03
N SER A 44 40.07 -21.21 18.75
CA SER A 44 39.24 -20.64 17.69
C SER A 44 38.15 -21.66 17.37
N ALA A 45 36.93 -21.39 17.83
CA ALA A 45 35.73 -22.00 17.31
C ALA A 45 34.97 -20.95 16.50
N THR A 46 35.60 -20.48 15.41
CA THR A 46 34.86 -19.84 14.34
C THR A 46 34.11 -20.95 13.61
N ARG A 47 32.89 -21.23 14.07
CA ARG A 47 31.96 -22.06 13.31
C ARG A 47 31.59 -21.23 12.08
N THR A 48 32.23 -21.53 10.96
CA THR A 48 31.88 -21.00 9.65
C THR A 48 30.42 -21.38 9.43
N LEU A 49 29.51 -20.42 9.59
CA LEU A 49 28.16 -20.54 9.04
C LEU A 49 28.37 -20.75 7.54
N ALA A 50 28.00 -21.92 7.05
CA ALA A 50 28.00 -22.19 5.63
C ALA A 50 27.12 -21.13 4.97
N SER A 51 27.72 -20.19 4.24
CA SER A 51 26.98 -19.32 3.36
C SER A 51 26.45 -20.20 2.23
N PHE A 52 25.13 -20.37 2.18
CA PHE A 52 24.48 -20.85 0.97
C PHE A 52 24.88 -19.91 -0.18
N PRO A 53 25.16 -20.43 -1.39
CA PRO A 53 25.69 -19.61 -2.46
C PRO A 53 24.65 -18.55 -2.84
N ALA A 54 25.03 -17.26 -2.74
CA ALA A 54 24.18 -16.10 -3.01
C ALA A 54 23.42 -16.17 -4.36
N LYS A 55 23.94 -16.94 -5.34
CA LYS A 55 23.30 -17.21 -6.63
C LYS A 55 21.97 -17.96 -6.53
N ASP A 56 21.80 -18.85 -5.56
CA ASP A 56 20.54 -19.59 -5.39
C ASP A 56 19.46 -18.70 -4.76
N ARG A 57 19.85 -17.86 -3.79
CA ARG A 57 18.95 -16.88 -3.16
C ARG A 57 18.44 -15.84 -4.15
N THR A 58 19.31 -15.29 -5.00
CA THR A 58 18.87 -14.35 -6.06
C THR A 58 17.92 -15.02 -7.06
N ARG A 59 18.13 -16.30 -7.41
CA ARG A 59 17.22 -17.04 -8.30
C ARG A 59 15.87 -17.29 -7.64
N GLU A 60 15.84 -17.63 -6.36
CA GLU A 60 14.61 -17.80 -5.59
C GLU A 60 13.82 -16.50 -5.49
N ILE A 61 14.49 -15.38 -5.17
CA ILE A 61 13.88 -14.05 -5.13
C ILE A 61 13.28 -13.69 -6.50
N VAL A 62 14.07 -13.84 -7.57
CA VAL A 62 13.60 -13.56 -8.93
C VAL A 62 12.44 -14.49 -9.30
N ALA A 63 12.50 -15.78 -8.98
CA ALA A 63 11.42 -16.73 -9.25
C ALA A 63 10.15 -16.38 -8.47
N GLN A 64 10.28 -16.00 -7.19
CA GLN A 64 9.15 -15.64 -6.35
C GLN A 64 8.52 -14.31 -6.80
N THR A 65 9.33 -13.30 -7.11
CA THR A 65 8.89 -12.05 -7.74
C THR A 65 8.18 -12.32 -9.07
N LEU A 66 8.78 -13.09 -9.98
CA LEU A 66 8.15 -13.43 -11.27
C LEU A 66 6.85 -14.23 -11.10
N SER A 67 6.78 -15.12 -10.10
CA SER A 67 5.56 -15.88 -9.81
C SER A 67 4.41 -15.01 -9.29
N SER A 68 4.73 -13.86 -8.69
CA SER A 68 3.74 -12.88 -8.24
C SER A 68 3.29 -11.91 -9.33
N ILE A 69 4.03 -11.83 -10.45
CA ILE A 69 3.72 -10.96 -11.60
C ILE A 69 2.92 -11.78 -12.61
N GLY A 70 1.60 -11.60 -12.61
CA GLY A 70 0.68 -12.19 -13.58
C GLY A 70 0.56 -11.37 -14.88
N SER A 71 0.93 -10.09 -14.89
CA SER A 71 0.83 -9.24 -16.09
C SER A 71 1.99 -8.26 -16.29
N LYS A 72 2.16 -7.79 -17.54
CA LYS A 72 3.14 -6.73 -17.87
C LYS A 72 2.93 -5.46 -17.05
N ARG A 73 1.67 -5.13 -16.72
CA ARG A 73 1.27 -3.96 -15.92
C ARG A 73 1.79 -4.07 -14.49
N GLU A 74 1.62 -5.23 -13.87
CA GLU A 74 2.13 -5.53 -12.53
C GLU A 74 3.67 -5.44 -12.51
N GLY A 75 4.34 -5.98 -13.54
CA GLY A 75 5.79 -5.83 -13.69
C GLY A 75 6.27 -4.38 -13.80
N GLN A 76 5.49 -3.50 -14.44
CA GLN A 76 5.80 -2.07 -14.52
C GLN A 76 5.53 -1.33 -13.21
N GLN A 77 4.45 -1.66 -12.50
CA GLN A 77 4.20 -1.13 -11.16
C GLN A 77 5.31 -1.50 -10.19
N TYR A 78 5.75 -2.76 -10.26
CA TYR A 78 6.90 -3.25 -9.53
C TYR A 78 8.09 -2.33 -9.76
N LEU A 79 8.54 -2.16 -11.02
CA LEU A 79 9.66 -1.28 -11.38
C LEU A 79 9.47 0.17 -10.94
N LYS A 80 8.24 0.70 -10.98
CA LYS A 80 7.93 2.05 -10.49
C LYS A 80 8.20 2.18 -9.00
N LEU A 81 7.81 1.19 -8.18
CA LEU A 81 8.10 1.20 -6.75
C LEU A 81 9.62 1.24 -6.48
N PHE A 82 10.42 0.42 -7.18
CA PHE A 82 11.89 0.43 -7.05
C PHE A 82 12.53 1.75 -7.46
N THR A 83 12.05 2.34 -8.55
CA THR A 83 12.62 3.59 -9.10
C THR A 83 12.14 4.84 -8.37
N SER A 84 10.98 4.79 -7.72
CA SER A 84 10.37 5.92 -7.00
C SER A 84 10.82 6.02 -5.54
N THR A 85 11.38 4.96 -4.96
CA THR A 85 11.98 4.98 -3.61
C THR A 85 13.39 5.61 -3.63
N SER A 86 13.51 6.84 -4.12
CA SER A 86 14.71 7.67 -3.92
C SER A 86 14.93 8.02 -2.43
N SER A 87 13.93 7.75 -1.59
CA SER A 87 14.00 7.80 -0.13
C SER A 87 13.37 6.52 0.43
N HIS A 88 14.22 5.56 0.82
CA HIS A 88 13.83 4.26 1.38
C HIS A 88 12.83 4.34 2.57
N SER A 89 12.72 5.50 3.22
CA SER A 89 11.82 5.74 4.37
C SER A 89 10.32 5.86 4.04
N LYS A 90 9.94 5.98 2.76
CA LYS A 90 8.55 6.22 2.33
C LYS A 90 7.83 4.99 1.77
N PHE A 91 8.37 3.78 1.96
CA PHE A 91 7.78 2.59 1.35
C PHE A 91 6.45 2.20 2.01
N ALA A 92 6.50 1.62 3.22
CA ALA A 92 5.31 1.10 3.88
C ALA A 92 5.37 1.18 5.40
N VAL A 93 4.22 1.41 6.03
CA VAL A 93 3.99 1.16 7.47
C VAL A 93 3.10 -0.06 7.59
N ILE A 94 3.55 -1.11 8.29
CA ILE A 94 2.83 -2.38 8.43
C ILE A 94 2.45 -2.58 9.89
N LYS A 95 1.15 -2.54 10.15
CA LYS A 95 0.59 -2.89 11.45
C LYS A 95 0.39 -4.39 11.56
N CYS A 96 1.02 -4.99 12.56
CA CYS A 96 0.89 -6.40 12.90
C CYS A 96 -0.05 -6.54 14.12
N GLY A 97 -1.17 -7.24 13.94
CA GLY A 97 -2.05 -7.59 15.05
C GLY A 97 -1.43 -8.64 15.97
N GLY A 98 -1.83 -8.67 17.24
CA GLY A 98 -1.32 -9.68 18.20
C GLY A 98 -1.59 -11.11 17.74
N ALA A 99 -2.76 -11.40 17.17
CA ALA A 99 -3.09 -12.71 16.61
C ALA A 99 -2.15 -13.13 15.46
N ILE A 100 -1.70 -12.16 14.65
CA ILE A 100 -0.72 -12.40 13.58
C ILE A 100 0.61 -12.87 14.17
N LEU A 101 1.07 -12.27 15.27
CA LEU A 101 2.31 -12.67 15.93
C LEU A 101 2.24 -14.05 16.58
N THR A 102 1.04 -14.55 16.90
CA THR A 102 0.86 -15.88 17.49
C THR A 102 0.65 -16.96 16.46
N GLU A 103 -0.21 -16.72 15.48
CA GLU A 103 -0.73 -17.76 14.57
C GLU A 103 -0.07 -17.73 13.19
N TYR A 104 0.40 -16.56 12.74
CA TYR A 104 0.87 -16.32 11.36
C TYR A 104 2.26 -15.67 11.32
N LEU A 105 3.07 -15.91 12.35
CA LEU A 105 4.39 -15.27 12.49
C LEU A 105 5.34 -15.68 11.37
N ASP A 106 5.30 -16.96 10.97
CA ASP A 106 6.17 -17.50 9.94
C ASP A 106 5.85 -16.90 8.57
N GLU A 107 4.57 -16.83 8.22
CA GLU A 107 4.06 -16.23 6.98
C GLU A 107 4.42 -14.74 6.92
N LEU A 108 4.23 -14.01 8.04
CA LEU A 108 4.65 -12.63 8.15
C LEU A 108 6.15 -12.49 7.89
N CYS A 109 6.97 -13.26 8.60
CA CYS A 109 8.43 -13.14 8.51
C CYS A 109 8.96 -13.51 7.12
N GLN A 110 8.38 -14.51 6.45
CA GLN A 110 8.70 -14.86 5.06
C GLN A 110 8.37 -13.72 4.11
N SER A 111 7.19 -13.10 4.25
CA SER A 111 6.80 -11.96 3.43
C SER A 111 7.72 -10.75 3.63
N ILE A 112 8.10 -10.45 4.88
CA ILE A 112 9.06 -9.38 5.18
C ILE A 112 10.47 -9.71 4.65
N ALA A 113 10.90 -10.98 4.73
CA ALA A 113 12.20 -11.40 4.21
C ALA A 113 12.31 -11.18 2.69
N LEU A 114 11.24 -11.42 1.94
CA LEU A 114 11.22 -11.10 0.51
C LEU A 114 11.35 -9.59 0.29
N LEU A 115 10.59 -8.76 1.00
CA LEU A 115 10.69 -7.30 0.89
C LEU A 115 12.12 -6.81 1.19
N SER A 116 12.74 -7.31 2.26
CA SER A 116 14.12 -6.98 2.61
C SER A 116 15.11 -7.39 1.53
N SER A 117 14.89 -8.53 0.87
CA SER A 117 15.76 -9.01 -0.21
C SER A 117 15.68 -8.17 -1.49
N LEU A 118 14.66 -7.32 -1.57
CA LEU A 118 14.38 -6.37 -2.63
C LEU A 118 14.76 -4.93 -2.22
N ASP A 119 15.49 -4.75 -1.13
CA ASP A 119 15.83 -3.43 -0.57
C ASP A 119 14.59 -2.56 -0.24
N LEU A 120 13.47 -3.21 0.08
CA LEU A 120 12.25 -2.56 0.57
C LEU A 120 12.19 -2.71 2.09
N TYR A 121 12.23 -1.57 2.79
CA TYR A 121 12.35 -1.50 4.24
C TYR A 121 11.05 -1.00 4.89
N PRO A 122 10.04 -1.86 5.10
CA PRO A 122 8.81 -1.47 5.76
C PRO A 122 9.05 -1.13 7.24
N VAL A 123 8.28 -0.19 7.78
CA VAL A 123 8.24 0.10 9.22
C VAL A 123 7.21 -0.80 9.87
N LEU A 124 7.63 -1.70 10.76
CA LEU A 124 6.74 -2.64 11.44
C LEU A 124 6.29 -2.05 12.78
N VAL A 125 4.99 -1.99 13.02
CA VAL A 125 4.43 -1.65 14.32
C VAL A 125 3.49 -2.76 14.80
N HIS A 126 3.62 -3.18 16.04
CA HIS A 126 2.80 -4.25 16.58
C HIS A 126 2.22 -3.94 17.97
N GLY A 127 1.17 -4.67 18.30
CA GLY A 127 0.65 -4.80 19.66
C GLY A 127 0.43 -6.26 20.02
N ALA A 128 -0.03 -6.54 21.24
CA ALA A 128 -0.27 -7.91 21.73
C ALA A 128 -1.59 -8.02 22.50
N GLY A 129 -2.68 -7.51 21.92
CA GLY A 129 -3.99 -7.40 22.57
C GLY A 129 -4.56 -8.74 23.07
N PRO A 130 -4.70 -9.77 22.21
CA PRO A 130 -5.18 -11.10 22.60
C PRO A 130 -4.31 -11.77 23.67
N GLN A 131 -2.98 -11.66 23.54
CA GLN A 131 -2.03 -12.22 24.51
C GLN A 131 -2.14 -11.54 25.87
N LEU A 132 -2.34 -10.21 25.88
CA LEU A 132 -2.53 -9.46 27.12
C LEU A 132 -3.81 -9.88 27.84
N ASN A 133 -4.91 -10.11 27.11
CA ASN A 133 -6.15 -10.61 27.72
C ASN A 133 -5.92 -11.95 28.43
N ARG A 134 -5.29 -12.92 27.74
CA ARG A 134 -5.00 -14.24 28.31
C ARG A 134 -4.14 -14.13 29.56
N LEU A 135 -3.07 -13.34 29.53
CA LEU A 135 -2.20 -13.14 30.69
C LEU A 135 -2.92 -12.48 31.88
N LEU A 136 -3.84 -11.54 31.63
CA LEU A 136 -4.62 -10.91 32.68
C LEU A 136 -5.62 -11.91 33.29
N GLU A 137 -6.32 -12.66 32.46
CA GLU A 137 -7.26 -13.72 32.88
C GLU A 137 -6.55 -14.79 33.72
N ASP A 138 -5.38 -15.27 33.28
CA ASP A 138 -4.55 -16.24 34.02
C ASP A 138 -4.07 -15.68 35.37
N ALA A 139 -3.85 -14.37 35.46
CA ALA A 139 -3.50 -13.67 36.69
C ALA A 139 -4.71 -13.31 37.57
N GLY A 140 -5.93 -13.72 37.17
CA GLY A 140 -7.18 -13.42 37.87
C GLY A 140 -7.59 -11.95 37.79
N VAL A 141 -7.12 -11.20 36.79
CA VAL A 141 -7.47 -9.80 36.55
C VAL A 141 -8.42 -9.74 35.36
N GLU A 142 -9.64 -9.28 35.56
CA GLU A 142 -10.63 -9.14 34.48
C GLU A 142 -10.26 -7.94 33.57
N PRO A 143 -10.11 -8.15 32.25
CA PRO A 143 -9.87 -7.05 31.30
C PRO A 143 -11.03 -6.04 31.27
N GLN A 144 -10.76 -4.78 31.58
CA GLN A 144 -11.75 -3.71 31.53
C GLN A 144 -11.66 -2.91 30.23
N PHE A 145 -12.80 -2.71 29.58
CA PHE A 145 -12.94 -1.90 28.37
C PHE A 145 -14.05 -0.88 28.54
N GLU A 146 -13.76 0.36 28.16
CA GLU A 146 -14.73 1.46 28.12
C GLU A 146 -14.63 2.15 26.77
N GLU A 147 -15.75 2.26 26.06
CA GLU A 147 -15.81 2.80 24.68
C GLU A 147 -14.85 2.10 23.69
N GLY A 148 -14.58 0.82 23.92
CA GLY A 148 -13.65 0.02 23.10
C GLY A 148 -12.16 0.27 23.42
N ILE A 149 -11.85 1.11 24.40
CA ILE A 149 -10.48 1.37 24.88
C ILE A 149 -10.25 0.56 26.16
N ARG A 150 -9.10 -0.10 26.26
CA ARG A 150 -8.71 -0.83 27.47
C ARG A 150 -8.32 0.15 28.57
N VAL A 151 -9.05 0.12 29.68
CA VAL A 151 -8.63 0.82 30.90
C VAL A 151 -7.32 0.18 31.38
N THR A 152 -6.26 0.98 31.47
CA THR A 152 -4.91 0.45 31.72
C THR A 152 -4.38 1.03 33.02
N ASP A 153 -4.50 0.27 34.12
CA ASP A 153 -3.90 0.64 35.40
C ASP A 153 -2.39 0.36 35.45
N ALA A 154 -1.72 0.78 36.53
CA ALA A 154 -0.27 0.64 36.66
C ALA A 154 0.19 -0.84 36.63
N LYS A 155 -0.61 -1.76 37.18
CA LYS A 155 -0.31 -3.19 37.20
C LYS A 155 -0.43 -3.78 35.79
N THR A 156 -1.53 -3.48 35.11
CA THR A 156 -1.81 -3.88 33.73
C THR A 156 -0.76 -3.34 32.78
N LEU A 157 -0.36 -2.07 32.93
CA LEU A 157 0.72 -1.47 32.15
C LEU A 157 2.04 -2.23 32.32
N GLY A 158 2.38 -2.63 33.55
CA GLY A 158 3.57 -3.41 33.83
C GLY A 158 3.58 -4.79 33.15
N VAL A 159 2.42 -5.45 33.09
CA VAL A 159 2.25 -6.72 32.36
C VAL A 159 2.33 -6.49 30.85
N ALA A 160 1.61 -5.49 30.35
CA ALA A 160 1.60 -5.12 28.93
C ALA A 160 3.00 -4.81 28.40
N ARG A 161 3.80 -4.03 29.15
CA ARG A 161 5.18 -3.70 28.78
C ARG A 161 6.05 -4.94 28.60
N LYS A 162 6.01 -5.88 29.56
CA LYS A 162 6.81 -7.10 29.50
C LYS A 162 6.43 -7.94 28.29
N LEU A 163 5.13 -8.16 28.11
CA LEU A 163 4.59 -8.91 26.97
C LEU A 163 4.97 -8.28 25.64
N PHE A 164 4.86 -6.95 25.50
CA PHE A 164 5.16 -6.28 24.22
C PHE A 164 6.64 -6.39 23.88
N LEU A 165 7.54 -6.31 24.87
CA LEU A 165 8.97 -6.52 24.66
C LEU A 165 9.28 -7.98 24.28
N GLU A 166 8.60 -8.95 24.90
CA GLU A 166 8.74 -10.37 24.58
C GLU A 166 8.29 -10.69 23.15
N GLU A 167 7.11 -10.22 22.75
CA GLU A 167 6.59 -10.40 21.38
C GLU A 167 7.42 -9.65 20.33
N ASN A 168 7.96 -8.47 20.68
CA ASN A 168 8.87 -7.73 19.81
C ASN A 168 10.16 -8.54 19.56
N LEU A 169 10.77 -9.10 20.62
CA LEU A 169 11.95 -9.94 20.50
C LEU A 169 11.66 -11.21 19.70
N ARG A 170 10.53 -11.86 19.95
CA ARG A 170 10.11 -13.05 19.18
C ARG A 170 10.01 -12.77 17.68
N LEU A 171 9.43 -11.63 17.29
CA LEU A 171 9.35 -11.20 15.89
C LEU A 171 10.74 -10.93 15.30
N VAL A 172 11.57 -10.18 16.03
CA VAL A 172 12.94 -9.84 15.60
C VAL A 172 13.82 -11.07 15.45
N ASP A 173 13.81 -11.97 16.44
CA ASP A 173 14.57 -13.22 16.40
C ASP A 173 14.15 -14.09 15.22
N ARG A 174 12.84 -14.12 14.90
CA ARG A 174 12.35 -14.89 13.76
C ARG A 174 12.80 -14.29 12.43
N LEU A 175 12.79 -12.96 12.30
CA LEU A 175 13.31 -12.27 11.12
C LEU A 175 14.83 -12.46 10.98
N ASP A 176 15.58 -12.40 12.07
CA ASP A 176 17.04 -12.62 12.09
C ASP A 176 17.40 -14.05 11.64
N GLN A 177 16.62 -15.06 12.04
CA GLN A 177 16.77 -16.43 11.55
C GLN A 177 16.59 -16.56 10.02
N LEU A 178 15.81 -15.67 9.40
CA LEU A 178 15.65 -15.59 7.95
C LEU A 178 16.71 -14.70 7.28
N GLY A 179 17.66 -14.17 8.06
CA GLY A 179 18.72 -13.29 7.60
C GLY A 179 18.25 -11.88 7.26
N VAL A 180 17.15 -11.43 7.87
CA VAL A 180 16.63 -10.07 7.73
C VAL A 180 17.28 -9.17 8.78
N SER A 181 17.92 -8.10 8.34
CA SER A 181 18.49 -7.10 9.24
C SER A 181 17.37 -6.25 9.84
N THR A 182 17.15 -6.34 11.15
CA THR A 182 16.11 -5.61 11.87
C THR A 182 16.68 -4.77 13.02
N ARG A 183 15.94 -3.74 13.43
CA ARG A 183 16.28 -2.92 14.60
C ARG A 183 15.02 -2.66 15.42
N SER A 184 15.01 -3.08 16.67
CA SER A 184 13.96 -2.69 17.62
C SER A 184 14.15 -1.24 18.05
N ILE A 185 13.09 -0.44 17.99
CA ILE A 185 13.12 0.98 18.33
C ILE A 185 12.03 1.31 19.36
N SER A 186 12.45 1.89 20.49
CA SER A 186 11.57 2.46 21.53
C SER A 186 11.65 3.99 21.53
N GLY A 187 10.79 4.67 22.30
CA GLY A 187 10.81 6.13 22.40
C GLY A 187 10.41 6.87 21.12
N VAL A 188 9.73 6.19 20.19
CA VAL A 188 9.26 6.79 18.93
C VAL A 188 8.01 7.62 19.14
N PHE A 189 7.09 7.14 19.98
CA PHE A 189 5.82 7.79 20.24
C PHE A 189 5.91 8.64 21.50
N MET A 190 5.75 9.95 21.35
CA MET A 190 5.51 10.85 22.47
C MET A 190 4.00 11.03 22.64
N ALA A 191 3.49 10.94 23.86
CA ALA A 191 2.06 11.02 24.13
C ALA A 191 1.73 11.74 25.44
N ASP A 192 0.57 12.38 25.47
CA ASP A 192 -0.06 12.80 26.72
C ASP A 192 -1.11 11.76 27.16
N TYR A 193 -1.60 11.87 28.39
CA TYR A 193 -2.74 11.06 28.83
C TYR A 193 -3.96 11.35 27.95
N LEU A 194 -4.60 10.31 27.42
CA LEU A 194 -5.82 10.45 26.62
C LEU A 194 -6.97 10.97 27.49
N ASP A 195 -7.19 10.31 28.62
CA ASP A 195 -8.01 10.77 29.75
C ASP A 195 -7.55 9.97 30.97
N LYS A 196 -6.88 10.66 31.90
CA LYS A 196 -6.24 9.99 33.05
C LYS A 196 -7.26 9.47 34.07
N GLU A 197 -8.41 10.13 34.21
CA GLU A 197 -9.43 9.73 35.16
C GLU A 197 -10.21 8.52 34.63
N LYS A 198 -10.50 8.53 33.32
CA LYS A 198 -11.27 7.48 32.66
C LYS A 198 -10.46 6.24 32.30
N TRP A 199 -9.35 6.41 31.58
CA TRP A 199 -8.58 5.28 31.02
C TRP A 199 -7.22 5.06 31.68
N GLN A 200 -6.84 5.92 32.65
CA GLN A 200 -5.58 5.85 33.39
C GLN A 200 -4.35 5.96 32.47
N TYR A 201 -3.49 4.94 32.38
CA TYR A 201 -2.23 4.99 31.63
C TYR A 201 -2.41 4.71 30.13
N VAL A 202 -3.41 5.35 29.51
CA VAL A 202 -3.63 5.31 28.06
C VAL A 202 -3.22 6.63 27.45
N GLY A 203 -2.49 6.57 26.35
CA GLY A 203 -1.86 7.72 25.71
C GLY A 203 -2.58 8.19 24.45
N LYS A 204 -2.58 9.51 24.24
CA LYS A 204 -2.84 10.18 22.97
C LYS A 204 -1.51 10.64 22.40
N ILE A 205 -1.09 10.05 21.27
CA ILE A 205 0.17 10.43 20.61
C ILE A 205 0.09 11.91 20.20
N THR A 206 1.13 12.66 20.57
CA THR A 206 1.28 14.08 20.26
C THR A 206 2.43 14.33 19.28
N LYS A 207 3.43 13.44 19.24
CA LYS A 207 4.57 13.55 18.33
C LYS A 207 5.15 12.17 18.02
N VAL A 208 5.59 11.98 16.78
CA VAL A 208 6.38 10.83 16.34
C VAL A 208 7.82 11.28 16.11
N ASN A 209 8.79 10.65 16.78
CA ASN A 209 10.20 10.85 16.53
C ASN A 209 10.68 9.92 15.39
N LYS A 210 10.73 10.47 14.18
CA LYS A 210 11.10 9.73 12.96
C LYS A 210 12.60 9.50 12.77
N GLU A 211 13.46 10.24 13.47
CA GLU A 211 14.91 10.23 13.23
C GLU A 211 15.52 8.82 13.37
N ALA A 212 15.15 8.11 14.44
CA ALA A 212 15.64 6.75 14.68
C ALA A 212 15.15 5.75 13.61
N ILE A 213 13.94 5.96 13.08
CA ILE A 213 13.36 5.13 12.02
C ILE A 213 14.12 5.38 10.71
N GLU A 214 14.31 6.65 10.34
CA GLU A 214 15.00 7.07 9.12
C GLU A 214 16.45 6.54 9.12
N GLN A 215 17.18 6.68 10.24
CA GLN A 215 18.54 6.16 10.39
C GLN A 215 18.62 4.63 10.38
N SER A 216 17.59 3.93 10.88
CA SER A 216 17.51 2.47 10.77
C SER A 216 17.41 2.04 9.31
N ILE A 217 16.52 2.68 8.57
CA ILE A 217 16.27 2.37 7.17
C ILE A 217 17.48 2.72 6.31
N GLU A 218 18.12 3.88 6.53
CA GLU A 218 19.34 4.29 5.83
C GLU A 218 20.49 3.29 6.03
N ALA A 219 20.56 2.67 7.21
CA ALA A 219 21.53 1.63 7.53
C ALA A 219 21.14 0.23 7.01
N GLY A 220 20.03 0.09 6.28
CA GLY A 220 19.55 -1.20 5.74
C GLY A 220 18.87 -2.09 6.78
N TYR A 221 18.32 -1.52 7.85
CA TYR A 221 17.60 -2.26 8.89
C TYR A 221 16.10 -1.96 8.88
N ILE A 222 15.29 -3.01 8.86
CA ILE A 222 13.84 -2.93 9.06
C ILE A 222 13.54 -2.50 10.51
N PRO A 223 12.93 -1.33 10.74
CA PRO A 223 12.60 -0.88 12.07
C PRO A 223 11.35 -1.60 12.60
N VAL A 224 11.44 -2.12 13.82
CA VAL A 224 10.37 -2.83 14.52
C VAL A 224 9.99 -2.08 15.80
N LEU A 225 8.72 -1.73 15.93
CA LEU A 225 8.20 -0.87 16.99
C LEU A 225 7.05 -1.53 17.75
N THR A 226 7.05 -1.35 19.06
CA THR A 226 5.87 -1.62 19.90
C THR A 226 4.93 -0.41 19.90
N SER A 227 3.62 -0.62 20.05
CA SER A 227 2.62 0.47 20.21
C SER A 227 2.60 1.12 21.61
N MET A 228 3.76 1.27 22.26
CA MET A 228 3.91 2.00 23.52
C MET A 228 4.38 3.42 23.27
N ALA A 229 3.85 4.37 24.04
CA ALA A 229 4.29 5.76 24.01
C ALA A 229 4.89 6.20 25.34
N GLU A 230 5.61 7.31 25.31
CA GLU A 230 6.24 7.94 26.46
C GLU A 230 5.74 9.38 26.60
N SER A 231 5.43 9.80 27.81
CA SER A 231 5.17 11.20 28.12
C SER A 231 6.46 12.00 28.22
N THR A 232 6.33 13.33 28.33
CA THR A 232 7.48 14.23 28.45
C THR A 232 8.32 14.00 29.72
N ASP A 233 7.73 13.45 30.77
CA ASP A 233 8.39 13.04 32.02
C ASP A 233 8.88 11.57 32.01
N GLY A 234 8.72 10.86 30.88
CA GLY A 234 9.20 9.48 30.71
C GLY A 234 8.25 8.40 31.25
N GLN A 235 7.00 8.74 31.57
CA GLN A 235 5.98 7.76 31.93
C GLN A 235 5.50 7.02 30.67
N LEU A 236 5.50 5.68 30.75
CA LEU A 236 4.96 4.85 29.69
C LEU A 236 3.43 4.91 29.65
N LEU A 237 2.89 4.95 28.44
CA LEU A 237 1.46 4.96 28.18
C LEU A 237 1.12 3.90 27.13
N ASN A 238 0.02 3.20 27.35
CA ASN A 238 -0.52 2.24 26.40
C ASN A 238 -1.20 2.98 25.25
N VAL A 239 -0.95 2.57 24.01
CA VAL A 239 -1.59 3.14 22.82
C VAL A 239 -2.13 2.02 21.93
N ASN A 240 -3.30 2.26 21.33
CA ASN A 240 -3.86 1.36 20.33
C ASN A 240 -2.91 1.24 19.12
N ALA A 241 -2.57 0.01 18.72
CA ALA A 241 -1.68 -0.24 17.60
C ALA A 241 -2.19 0.32 16.25
N ASP A 242 -3.51 0.38 16.03
CA ASP A 242 -4.07 0.96 14.81
C ASP A 242 -3.87 2.49 14.79
N VAL A 243 -3.99 3.14 15.96
CA VAL A 243 -3.69 4.57 16.15
C VAL A 243 -2.19 4.84 16.00
N ALA A 244 -1.34 4.02 16.60
CA ALA A 244 0.11 4.13 16.47
C ALA A 244 0.56 4.01 15.00
N ALA A 245 -0.03 3.08 14.24
CA ALA A 245 0.22 2.93 12.81
C ALA A 245 -0.24 4.15 12.01
N ALA A 246 -1.41 4.70 12.33
CA ALA A 246 -1.92 5.90 11.68
C ALA A 246 -1.00 7.11 11.93
N GLU A 247 -0.54 7.31 13.17
CA GLU A 247 0.38 8.42 13.51
C GLU A 247 1.76 8.24 12.87
N LEU A 248 2.28 7.02 12.78
CA LEU A 248 3.47 6.73 11.98
C LEU A 248 3.25 7.11 10.51
N ALA A 249 2.11 6.71 9.94
CA ALA A 249 1.79 7.02 8.55
C ALA A 249 1.69 8.53 8.32
N ARG A 250 1.06 9.30 9.22
CA ARG A 250 1.01 10.77 9.15
C ARG A 250 2.41 11.40 9.20
N ALA A 251 3.31 10.84 10.01
CA ALA A 251 4.66 11.37 10.17
C ALA A 251 5.62 11.01 9.02
N LEU A 252 5.44 9.83 8.42
CA LEU A 252 6.34 9.27 7.40
C LEU A 252 5.83 9.44 5.97
N GLU A 253 4.53 9.65 5.78
CA GLU A 253 3.85 9.73 4.48
C GLU A 253 4.20 8.57 3.54
N PRO A 254 4.00 7.31 3.96
CA PRO A 254 4.36 6.16 3.14
C PRO A 254 3.43 6.01 1.93
N LEU A 255 3.91 5.32 0.89
CA LEU A 255 3.08 4.91 -0.25
C LEU A 255 2.00 3.91 0.16
N LYS A 256 2.31 3.04 1.13
CA LYS A 256 1.41 1.99 1.61
C LYS A 256 1.29 1.99 3.13
N VAL A 257 0.07 1.91 3.64
CA VAL A 257 -0.21 1.55 5.04
C VAL A 257 -0.91 0.20 5.02
N VAL A 258 -0.37 -0.80 5.70
CA VAL A 258 -0.89 -2.16 5.67
C VAL A 258 -1.36 -2.57 7.05
N TYR A 259 -2.64 -2.93 7.17
CA TYR A 259 -3.21 -3.52 8.37
C TYR A 259 -3.36 -5.03 8.17
N LEU A 260 -2.50 -5.82 8.83
CA LEU A 260 -2.58 -7.27 8.77
C LEU A 260 -3.74 -7.80 9.62
N SER A 261 -4.55 -8.66 9.02
CA SER A 261 -5.73 -9.26 9.63
C SER A 261 -5.88 -10.71 9.21
N GLU A 262 -6.29 -11.56 10.16
CA GLU A 262 -6.60 -12.98 9.94
C GLU A 262 -7.71 -13.18 8.91
N LYS A 263 -8.65 -12.23 8.84
CA LYS A 263 -9.76 -12.30 7.87
C LYS A 263 -9.36 -11.90 6.45
N GLY A 264 -8.22 -11.24 6.29
CA GLY A 264 -7.69 -10.85 4.99
C GLY A 264 -8.50 -9.80 4.21
N GLY A 265 -9.36 -9.00 4.87
CA GLY A 265 -10.10 -7.92 4.20
C GLY A 265 -11.35 -7.47 4.95
N LEU A 266 -12.10 -6.57 4.31
CA LEU A 266 -13.45 -6.17 4.65
C LEU A 266 -14.45 -6.92 3.78
N PHE A 267 -15.65 -7.13 4.32
CA PHE A 267 -16.70 -7.92 3.68
C PHE A 267 -17.99 -7.10 3.61
N ASN A 268 -18.72 -7.24 2.50
CA ASN A 268 -20.01 -6.60 2.27
C ASN A 268 -21.14 -7.33 3.02
N GLY A 269 -22.39 -6.87 2.84
CA GLY A 269 -23.56 -7.48 3.47
C GLY A 269 -23.91 -8.89 2.98
N GLU A 270 -23.40 -9.29 1.82
CA GLU A 270 -23.60 -10.60 1.19
C GLU A 270 -22.54 -11.61 1.63
N GLY A 271 -21.48 -11.13 2.30
CA GLY A 271 -20.35 -11.95 2.75
C GLY A 271 -19.20 -11.99 1.75
N ASP A 272 -19.30 -11.25 0.65
CA ASP A 272 -18.21 -11.13 -0.33
C ASP A 272 -17.16 -10.13 0.12
N LYS A 273 -15.91 -10.44 -0.19
CA LYS A 273 -14.77 -9.59 0.10
C LYS A 273 -14.79 -8.35 -0.79
N ILE A 274 -14.68 -7.18 -0.17
CA ILE A 274 -14.55 -5.90 -0.88
C ILE A 274 -13.11 -5.78 -1.33
N SER A 275 -12.84 -5.81 -2.63
CA SER A 275 -11.48 -5.68 -3.17
C SER A 275 -10.95 -4.25 -3.09
N HIS A 276 -11.78 -3.26 -3.42
CA HIS A 276 -11.38 -1.85 -3.47
C HIS A 276 -12.45 -0.92 -2.88
N ILE A 277 -12.02 0.19 -2.30
CA ILE A 277 -12.87 1.30 -1.86
C ILE A 277 -12.24 2.61 -2.33
N ASN A 278 -12.95 3.35 -3.19
CA ASN A 278 -12.63 4.73 -3.54
C ASN A 278 -13.38 5.69 -2.61
N LEU A 279 -12.70 6.28 -1.62
CA LEU A 279 -13.34 7.07 -0.58
C LEU A 279 -14.01 8.35 -1.10
N ASP A 280 -13.43 9.04 -2.09
CA ASP A 280 -14.01 10.29 -2.60
C ASP A 280 -15.36 10.04 -3.31
N GLU A 281 -15.62 8.82 -3.80
CA GLU A 281 -16.86 8.42 -4.48
C GLU A 281 -17.82 7.61 -3.59
N GLU A 282 -17.30 6.61 -2.87
CA GLU A 282 -18.11 5.56 -2.25
C GLU A 282 -18.37 5.78 -0.75
N TYR A 283 -17.61 6.65 -0.09
CA TYR A 283 -17.62 6.75 1.38
C TYR A 283 -19.02 6.97 1.95
N ASP A 284 -19.74 7.99 1.49
CA ASP A 284 -21.06 8.33 2.03
C ASP A 284 -22.06 7.19 1.81
N HIS A 285 -22.01 6.55 0.63
CA HIS A 285 -22.85 5.42 0.31
C HIS A 285 -22.58 4.21 1.22
N LEU A 286 -21.31 3.85 1.41
CA LEU A 286 -20.88 2.75 2.27
C LEU A 286 -21.26 3.00 3.74
N MET A 287 -21.07 4.22 4.24
CA MET A 287 -21.39 4.57 5.63
C MET A 287 -22.89 4.47 5.91
N ALA A 288 -23.74 4.78 4.91
CA ALA A 288 -25.19 4.68 4.99
C ALA A 288 -25.73 3.24 4.91
N GLN A 289 -24.91 2.27 4.51
CA GLN A 289 -25.38 0.89 4.36
C GLN A 289 -25.77 0.24 5.70
N PRO A 290 -26.92 -0.45 5.78
CA PRO A 290 -27.33 -1.16 6.99
C PRO A 290 -26.36 -2.28 7.41
N TRP A 291 -25.71 -2.93 6.43
CA TRP A 291 -24.77 -4.02 6.68
C TRP A 291 -23.41 -3.53 7.20
N CYS A 292 -23.08 -2.24 7.04
CA CYS A 292 -21.84 -1.65 7.53
C CYS A 292 -21.90 -1.50 9.06
N ARG A 293 -21.64 -2.61 9.76
CA ARG A 293 -21.65 -2.71 11.23
C ARG A 293 -20.70 -1.70 11.87
N TYR A 294 -20.93 -1.39 13.15
CA TYR A 294 -20.15 -0.40 13.91
C TYR A 294 -18.63 -0.53 13.74
N GLY A 295 -18.08 -1.75 13.85
CA GLY A 295 -16.63 -1.97 13.70
C GLY A 295 -16.10 -1.68 12.29
N THR A 296 -16.81 -2.11 11.25
CA THR A 296 -16.46 -1.82 9.84
C THR A 296 -16.56 -0.33 9.56
N ARG A 297 -17.63 0.31 10.06
CA ARG A 297 -17.87 1.75 9.93
C ARG A 297 -16.75 2.57 10.57
N LEU A 298 -16.37 2.22 11.80
CA LEU A 298 -15.28 2.88 12.52
C LEU A 298 -13.95 2.74 11.76
N LYS A 299 -13.63 1.53 11.28
CA LYS A 299 -12.40 1.28 10.53
C LYS A 299 -12.31 2.08 9.22
N ILE A 300 -13.38 2.14 8.44
CA ILE A 300 -13.40 2.93 7.19
C ILE A 300 -13.29 4.42 7.52
N LYS A 301 -13.97 4.90 8.58
CA LYS A 301 -13.87 6.29 9.03
C LYS A 301 -12.44 6.67 9.44
N GLU A 302 -11.79 5.87 10.27
CA GLU A 302 -10.40 6.12 10.71
C GLU A 302 -9.43 6.12 9.52
N ILE A 303 -9.62 5.19 8.58
CA ILE A 303 -8.81 5.12 7.35
C ILE A 303 -9.03 6.34 6.47
N LYS A 304 -10.28 6.83 6.35
CA LYS A 304 -10.56 8.08 5.64
C LYS A 304 -9.85 9.26 6.31
N GLU A 305 -9.99 9.42 7.62
CA GLU A 305 -9.33 10.50 8.37
C GLU A 305 -7.80 10.44 8.27
N LEU A 306 -7.23 9.24 8.13
CA LEU A 306 -5.80 9.07 7.84
C LEU A 306 -5.48 9.54 6.42
N LEU A 307 -6.14 8.96 5.41
CA LEU A 307 -5.87 9.21 4.00
C LEU A 307 -6.13 10.67 3.59
N ASP A 308 -7.08 11.37 4.22
CA ASP A 308 -7.34 12.79 4.00
C ASP A 308 -6.10 13.66 4.28
N THR A 309 -5.19 13.21 5.15
CA THR A 309 -3.94 13.92 5.49
C THR A 309 -2.72 13.45 4.70
N LEU A 310 -2.82 12.31 4.02
CA LEU A 310 -1.72 11.74 3.24
C LEU A 310 -1.79 12.21 1.78
N PRO A 311 -0.68 12.14 1.04
CA PRO A 311 -0.70 12.32 -0.41
C PRO A 311 -1.71 11.38 -1.09
N ARG A 312 -2.33 11.83 -2.19
CA ARG A 312 -3.30 10.99 -2.96
C ARG A 312 -2.69 9.68 -3.49
N THR A 313 -1.37 9.61 -3.59
CA THR A 313 -0.64 8.39 -3.98
C THR A 313 -0.59 7.33 -2.88
N SER A 314 -0.87 7.71 -1.63
CA SER A 314 -0.91 6.79 -0.49
C SER A 314 -2.19 5.98 -0.50
N SER A 315 -2.08 4.72 -0.11
CA SER A 315 -3.23 3.82 0.04
C SER A 315 -3.11 2.99 1.32
N VAL A 316 -4.25 2.54 1.83
CA VAL A 316 -4.35 1.62 2.96
C VAL A 316 -4.80 0.26 2.46
N ALA A 317 -4.14 -0.81 2.86
CA ALA A 317 -4.56 -2.17 2.55
C ALA A 317 -4.87 -2.97 3.81
N ILE A 318 -5.96 -3.73 3.80
CA ILE A 318 -6.33 -4.67 4.87
C ILE A 318 -6.26 -6.08 4.29
N ILE A 319 -5.27 -6.86 4.72
CA ILE A 319 -4.90 -8.13 4.05
C ILE A 319 -4.44 -9.19 5.04
N HIS A 320 -4.34 -10.43 4.56
CA HIS A 320 -3.74 -11.54 5.28
C HIS A 320 -2.20 -11.48 5.12
N PRO A 321 -1.39 -11.94 6.10
CA PRO A 321 0.07 -11.94 5.99
C PRO A 321 0.64 -12.69 4.77
N SER A 322 -0.02 -13.78 4.35
CA SER A 322 0.36 -14.54 3.14
C SER A 322 0.23 -13.73 1.85
N ASP A 323 -0.63 -12.72 1.89
CA ASP A 323 -1.07 -11.96 0.73
C ASP A 323 -0.32 -10.63 0.58
N LEU A 324 0.62 -10.34 1.48
CA LEU A 324 1.37 -9.09 1.53
C LEU A 324 2.06 -8.78 0.20
N GLN A 325 2.67 -9.78 -0.42
CA GLN A 325 3.37 -9.61 -1.69
C GLN A 325 2.39 -9.29 -2.82
N LYS A 326 1.31 -10.07 -2.91
CA LYS A 326 0.28 -9.89 -3.92
C LYS A 326 -0.35 -8.50 -3.81
N GLU A 327 -0.68 -8.05 -2.60
CA GLU A 327 -1.27 -6.72 -2.41
C GLU A 327 -0.33 -5.55 -2.73
N LEU A 328 0.97 -5.69 -2.41
CA LEU A 328 1.92 -4.59 -2.64
C LEU A 328 2.32 -4.46 -4.11
N PHE A 329 2.19 -5.52 -4.90
CA PHE A 329 2.75 -5.59 -6.26
C PHE A 329 1.74 -5.92 -7.36
N THR A 330 0.49 -6.25 -7.03
CA THR A 330 -0.56 -6.54 -8.02
C THR A 330 -1.73 -5.58 -7.91
N ASP A 331 -2.34 -5.27 -9.06
CA ASP A 331 -3.55 -4.45 -9.12
C ASP A 331 -4.78 -5.18 -8.62
N SER A 332 -4.85 -6.50 -8.89
CA SER A 332 -5.95 -7.34 -8.44
C SER A 332 -6.00 -7.45 -6.91
N GLY A 333 -4.86 -7.21 -6.26
CA GLY A 333 -4.72 -7.29 -4.83
C GLY A 333 -5.12 -8.66 -4.28
N ALA A 334 -5.25 -8.71 -2.96
CA ALA A 334 -5.67 -9.92 -2.27
C ALA A 334 -6.57 -9.66 -1.07
N GLY A 335 -6.59 -8.43 -0.55
CA GLY A 335 -7.57 -8.03 0.45
C GLY A 335 -8.39 -6.83 0.02
N THR A 336 -8.55 -5.89 0.94
CA THR A 336 -9.28 -4.63 0.68
C THR A 336 -8.30 -3.48 0.57
N LEU A 337 -8.19 -2.92 -0.62
CA LEU A 337 -7.45 -1.70 -0.89
C LEU A 337 -8.36 -0.48 -0.74
N ILE A 338 -7.99 0.44 0.14
CA ILE A 338 -8.71 1.68 0.40
C ILE A 338 -7.80 2.84 0.00
N GLN A 339 -8.32 3.73 -0.82
CA GLN A 339 -7.62 4.91 -1.27
C GLN A 339 -8.61 6.06 -1.36
N ARG A 340 -8.09 7.30 -1.40
CA ARG A 340 -8.94 8.44 -1.71
C ARG A 340 -9.58 8.31 -3.08
N GLY A 341 -8.85 7.69 -4.01
CA GLY A 341 -9.19 7.59 -5.42
C GLY A 341 -9.30 8.96 -6.08
N ASP A 342 -9.72 8.95 -7.34
CA ASP A 342 -10.05 10.17 -8.05
C ASP A 342 -11.56 10.25 -8.22
N LYS A 343 -12.11 11.44 -7.98
CA LYS A 343 -13.53 11.69 -8.21
C LYS A 343 -13.77 11.73 -9.72
N ILE A 344 -14.61 10.82 -10.20
CA ILE A 344 -15.02 10.81 -11.60
C ILE A 344 -16.04 11.93 -11.81
N GLN A 345 -15.66 12.90 -12.63
CA GLN A 345 -16.52 13.97 -13.12
C GLN A 345 -17.31 13.44 -14.31
N LYS A 346 -18.58 13.88 -14.40
CA LYS A 346 -19.47 13.57 -15.52
C LYS A 346 -19.87 14.87 -16.21
N ALA A 347 -19.75 14.90 -17.53
CA ALA A 347 -20.18 16.02 -18.37
C ALA A 347 -21.10 15.50 -19.47
N THR A 348 -22.21 16.20 -19.70
CA THR A 348 -23.19 15.88 -20.76
C THR A 348 -23.28 16.96 -21.83
N SER A 349 -22.65 18.10 -21.58
CA SER A 349 -22.50 19.21 -22.51
C SER A 349 -21.05 19.70 -22.52
N VAL A 350 -20.62 20.31 -23.62
CA VAL A 350 -19.26 20.89 -23.72
C VAL A 350 -19.06 22.04 -22.71
N SER A 351 -20.12 22.73 -22.33
CA SER A 351 -20.09 23.76 -21.28
C SER A 351 -19.90 23.22 -19.86
N ASP A 352 -20.11 21.91 -19.64
CA ASP A 352 -19.89 21.29 -18.32
C ASP A 352 -18.39 21.08 -18.05
N PHE A 353 -17.53 21.14 -19.08
CA PHE A 353 -16.09 21.04 -18.89
C PHE A 353 -15.54 22.29 -18.21
N LYS A 354 -14.92 22.11 -17.03
CA LYS A 354 -14.29 23.21 -16.28
C LYS A 354 -13.17 23.90 -17.07
N ASP A 355 -12.43 23.14 -17.86
CA ASP A 355 -11.27 23.59 -18.63
C ASP A 355 -11.22 22.83 -19.97
N LEU A 356 -11.78 23.43 -21.02
CA LEU A 356 -11.88 22.79 -22.33
C LEU A 356 -10.52 22.57 -22.98
N ASP A 357 -9.56 23.46 -22.77
CA ASP A 357 -8.23 23.37 -23.36
C ASP A 357 -7.46 22.17 -22.79
N LYS A 358 -7.59 21.92 -21.48
CA LYS A 358 -7.04 20.69 -20.88
C LYS A 358 -7.73 19.42 -21.37
N ILE A 359 -9.04 19.45 -21.61
CA ILE A 359 -9.77 18.31 -22.20
C ILE A 359 -9.25 18.02 -23.61
N LYS A 360 -9.10 19.05 -24.44
CA LYS A 360 -8.51 18.91 -25.79
C LYS A 360 -7.09 18.34 -25.70
N ALA A 361 -6.25 18.88 -24.82
CA ALA A 361 -4.89 18.36 -24.62
C ALA A 361 -4.88 16.89 -24.18
N ALA A 362 -5.79 16.48 -23.28
CA ALA A 362 -5.94 15.09 -22.86
C ALA A 362 -6.39 14.17 -23.99
N LEU A 363 -7.24 14.66 -24.90
CA LEU A 363 -7.67 13.95 -26.11
C LEU A 363 -6.59 13.94 -27.21
N ILE A 364 -5.62 14.85 -27.22
CA ILE A 364 -4.52 14.84 -28.19
C ILE A 364 -3.38 13.93 -27.71
N ARG A 365 -3.22 13.77 -26.39
CA ARG A 365 -2.14 13.00 -25.77
C ARG A 365 -1.98 11.60 -26.37
N ASP A 366 -0.71 11.21 -26.57
CA ASP A 366 -0.28 9.91 -27.11
C ASP A 366 -0.86 9.56 -28.50
N ARG A 367 -1.36 10.55 -29.25
CA ARG A 367 -1.87 10.40 -30.62
C ARG A 367 -0.95 11.13 -31.60
N GLU A 368 -0.21 10.37 -32.39
CA GLU A 368 0.70 10.90 -33.41
C GLU A 368 -0.07 11.30 -34.68
N GLY A 369 0.07 12.56 -35.09
CA GLY A 369 -0.44 13.04 -36.37
C GLY A 369 -0.34 14.56 -36.51
N LEU A 370 0.13 15.04 -37.66
CA LEU A 370 0.27 16.47 -37.99
C LEU A 370 -1.07 17.27 -37.88
N ASP A 371 -2.22 16.58 -37.84
CA ASP A 371 -3.57 17.15 -37.82
C ASP A 371 -4.40 16.75 -36.56
N ALA A 372 -3.73 16.30 -35.50
CA ALA A 372 -4.42 15.81 -34.30
C ALA A 372 -5.27 16.90 -33.62
N GLU A 373 -4.74 18.12 -33.53
CA GLU A 373 -5.41 19.26 -32.89
C GLU A 373 -6.70 19.65 -33.63
N ALA A 374 -6.62 19.88 -34.95
CA ALA A 374 -7.81 20.22 -35.74
C ALA A 374 -8.81 19.05 -35.84
N THR A 375 -8.35 17.79 -35.70
CA THR A 375 -9.26 16.64 -35.60
C THR A 375 -10.04 16.64 -34.28
N VAL A 376 -9.36 16.93 -33.16
CA VAL A 376 -9.99 17.05 -31.85
C VAL A 376 -10.95 18.24 -31.81
N ASP A 377 -10.59 19.38 -32.40
CA ASP A 377 -11.50 20.54 -32.49
C ASP A 377 -12.80 20.19 -33.21
N ARG A 378 -12.69 19.59 -34.40
CA ARG A 378 -13.88 19.15 -35.15
C ARG A 378 -14.66 18.05 -34.42
N PHE A 379 -14.04 17.32 -33.49
CA PHE A 379 -14.74 16.35 -32.64
C PHE A 379 -15.48 17.04 -31.50
N ILE A 380 -14.87 18.03 -30.85
CA ILE A 380 -15.54 18.87 -29.85
C ILE A 380 -16.76 19.59 -30.47
N ASP A 381 -16.65 20.10 -31.70
CA ASP A 381 -17.79 20.71 -32.39
C ASP A 381 -18.93 19.71 -32.61
N LEU A 382 -18.61 18.47 -32.99
CA LEU A 382 -19.61 17.40 -33.12
C LEU A 382 -20.28 17.08 -31.78
N LEU A 383 -19.54 17.10 -30.66
CA LEU A 383 -20.11 16.92 -29.32
C LEU A 383 -21.02 18.07 -28.88
N ARG A 384 -20.90 19.28 -29.46
CA ARG A 384 -21.84 20.37 -29.19
C ARG A 384 -23.22 20.11 -29.80
N GLU A 385 -23.25 19.40 -30.92
CA GLU A 385 -24.46 19.15 -31.70
C GLU A 385 -25.12 17.80 -31.39
N ASN A 386 -24.41 16.89 -30.69
CA ASN A 386 -24.85 15.53 -30.45
C ASN A 386 -24.81 15.17 -28.96
N PRO A 387 -25.75 14.34 -28.47
CA PRO A 387 -25.74 13.89 -27.09
C PRO A 387 -24.50 13.03 -26.82
N PHE A 388 -23.86 13.27 -25.67
CA PHE A 388 -22.74 12.46 -25.20
C PHE A 388 -22.72 12.45 -23.67
N THR A 389 -21.96 11.51 -23.13
CA THR A 389 -21.56 11.50 -21.73
C THR A 389 -20.04 11.35 -21.65
N ALA A 390 -19.36 12.33 -21.08
CA ALA A 390 -17.94 12.25 -20.78
C ALA A 390 -17.72 11.90 -19.31
N TYR A 391 -16.75 11.02 -19.05
CA TYR A 391 -16.28 10.58 -17.75
C TYR A 391 -14.79 10.85 -17.65
N TYR A 392 -14.37 11.55 -16.61
CA TYR A 392 -12.96 11.89 -16.45
C TYR A 392 -12.61 12.15 -14.98
N ASP A 393 -11.36 11.88 -14.60
CA ASP A 393 -10.86 12.27 -13.28
C ASP A 393 -10.43 13.75 -13.25
N ASP A 394 -10.35 14.34 -12.05
CA ASP A 394 -9.93 15.73 -11.88
C ASP A 394 -8.51 16.03 -12.44
N ALA A 395 -7.62 15.03 -12.47
CA ALA A 395 -6.26 15.17 -13.00
C ALA A 395 -6.16 14.84 -14.50
N LEU A 396 -7.26 14.46 -15.16
CA LEU A 396 -7.32 14.03 -16.56
C LEU A 396 -6.30 12.93 -16.90
N GLN A 397 -6.05 12.04 -15.94
CA GLN A 397 -5.30 10.81 -16.17
C GLN A 397 -6.07 9.85 -17.07
N CYS A 398 -7.40 9.90 -17.06
CA CYS A 398 -8.32 9.14 -17.88
C CYS A 398 -9.47 10.03 -18.34
N ILE A 399 -9.78 9.98 -19.64
CA ILE A 399 -11.00 10.56 -20.19
C ILE A 399 -11.67 9.56 -21.13
N ALA A 400 -12.94 9.30 -20.87
CA ALA A 400 -13.80 8.46 -21.68
C ALA A 400 -14.99 9.28 -22.18
N ILE A 401 -15.35 9.12 -23.44
CA ILE A 401 -16.53 9.76 -24.01
C ILE A 401 -17.40 8.68 -24.63
N VAL A 402 -18.62 8.57 -24.11
CA VAL A 402 -19.64 7.63 -24.56
C VAL A 402 -20.70 8.40 -25.33
N ILE A 403 -21.03 7.89 -26.51
CA ILE A 403 -22.16 8.38 -27.29
C ILE A 403 -23.31 7.39 -27.05
N PRO A 404 -24.46 7.85 -26.54
CA PRO A 404 -25.58 6.98 -26.22
C PRO A 404 -26.19 6.35 -27.47
N ALA A 405 -26.98 5.29 -27.26
CA ALA A 405 -27.82 4.72 -28.31
C ALA A 405 -28.81 5.77 -28.83
N GLY A 406 -29.16 5.68 -30.12
CA GLY A 406 -30.07 6.61 -30.79
C GLY A 406 -30.69 5.96 -32.04
N ASN A 407 -31.46 6.74 -32.81
CA ASN A 407 -32.25 6.20 -33.92
C ASN A 407 -31.44 5.43 -34.98
N ASN A 408 -30.17 5.81 -35.21
CA ASN A 408 -29.26 5.14 -36.14
C ASN A 408 -28.14 4.37 -35.43
N ARG A 409 -28.25 4.17 -34.12
CA ARG A 409 -27.23 3.51 -33.30
C ARG A 409 -27.87 2.64 -32.22
N PRO A 410 -27.93 1.31 -32.44
CA PRO A 410 -28.67 0.43 -31.54
C PRO A 410 -28.02 0.26 -30.17
N LEU A 411 -26.71 0.51 -30.03
CA LEU A 411 -25.95 0.36 -28.79
C LEU A 411 -25.14 1.61 -28.45
N ALA A 412 -25.00 1.92 -27.17
CA ALA A 412 -24.09 2.97 -26.73
C ALA A 412 -22.64 2.62 -27.14
N THR A 413 -21.87 3.62 -27.53
CA THR A 413 -20.50 3.41 -28.01
C THR A 413 -19.51 4.26 -27.23
N LEU A 414 -18.43 3.63 -26.79
CA LEU A 414 -17.25 4.35 -26.32
C LEU A 414 -16.51 4.94 -27.53
N ALA A 415 -16.70 6.24 -27.76
CA ALA A 415 -16.11 6.97 -28.88
C ALA A 415 -14.61 7.23 -28.69
N THR A 416 -14.17 7.37 -27.44
CA THR A 416 -12.75 7.51 -27.08
C THR A 416 -12.54 7.10 -25.63
N LEU A 417 -11.38 6.51 -25.37
CA LEU A 417 -10.83 6.27 -24.04
C LEU A 417 -9.35 6.61 -24.09
N ALA A 418 -8.97 7.72 -23.47
CA ALA A 418 -7.58 8.19 -23.43
C ALA A 418 -7.06 8.16 -22.00
N ILE A 419 -6.08 7.31 -21.74
CA ILE A 419 -5.53 7.07 -20.40
C ILE A 419 -4.01 7.28 -20.44
N THR A 420 -3.47 8.04 -19.49
CA THR A 420 -2.01 8.17 -19.30
C THR A 420 -1.39 6.85 -18.89
N LYS A 421 -0.08 6.70 -19.13
CA LYS A 421 0.71 5.62 -18.51
C LYS A 421 0.54 5.55 -16.99
N SER A 422 0.49 6.71 -16.30
CA SER A 422 0.24 6.71 -14.85
C SER A 422 -1.17 6.23 -14.50
N GLY A 423 -2.17 6.60 -15.30
CA GLY A 423 -3.57 6.24 -15.10
C GLY A 423 -3.84 4.75 -15.34
N TRP A 424 -3.08 4.10 -16.21
CA TRP A 424 -3.10 2.65 -16.37
C TRP A 424 -2.50 1.93 -15.17
N LEU A 425 -1.51 2.52 -14.51
CA LEU A 425 -0.85 1.99 -13.30
C LEU A 425 -1.58 2.36 -12.01
N THR A 426 -2.73 3.04 -12.09
CA THR A 426 -3.61 3.37 -10.97
C THR A 426 -4.99 2.81 -11.25
N ASN A 427 -5.90 2.89 -10.27
CA ASN A 427 -7.25 2.35 -10.42
C ASN A 427 -8.19 3.27 -11.22
N VAL A 428 -7.68 4.31 -11.88
CA VAL A 428 -8.52 5.32 -12.56
C VAL A 428 -9.27 4.71 -13.74
N ALA A 429 -8.61 3.83 -14.50
CA ALA A 429 -9.25 3.11 -15.61
C ALA A 429 -10.45 2.28 -15.14
N GLU A 430 -10.30 1.57 -14.02
CA GLU A 430 -11.36 0.77 -13.38
C GLU A 430 -12.53 1.63 -12.92
N ASN A 431 -12.23 2.75 -12.24
CA ASN A 431 -13.25 3.65 -11.72
C ASN A 431 -14.06 4.28 -12.85
N VAL A 432 -13.40 4.78 -13.90
CA VAL A 432 -14.06 5.34 -15.08
C VAL A 432 -14.94 4.29 -15.77
N PHE A 433 -14.43 3.07 -15.97
CA PHE A 433 -15.19 2.02 -16.64
C PHE A 433 -16.39 1.53 -15.79
N THR A 434 -16.24 1.50 -14.47
CA THR A 434 -17.34 1.19 -13.53
C THR A 434 -18.43 2.25 -13.61
N ALA A 435 -18.06 3.54 -13.65
CA ALA A 435 -19.01 4.64 -13.83
C ALA A 435 -19.74 4.55 -15.19
N ILE A 436 -19.03 4.20 -16.26
CA ILE A 436 -19.65 3.95 -17.58
C ILE A 436 -20.65 2.79 -17.50
N LYS A 437 -20.27 1.65 -16.91
CA LYS A 437 -21.12 0.46 -16.81
C LYS A 437 -22.40 0.71 -16.01
N LYS A 438 -22.33 1.56 -14.99
CA LYS A 438 -23.49 2.00 -14.20
C LYS A 438 -24.52 2.78 -15.02
N ASP A 439 -24.06 3.66 -15.90
CA ASP A 439 -24.92 4.52 -16.71
C ASP A 439 -25.32 3.89 -18.05
N HIS A 440 -24.48 2.99 -18.57
CA HIS A 440 -24.62 2.33 -19.85
C HIS A 440 -24.55 0.80 -19.66
N PRO A 441 -25.70 0.14 -19.41
CA PRO A 441 -25.75 -1.31 -19.17
C PRO A 441 -25.27 -2.16 -20.35
N SER A 442 -25.32 -1.61 -21.58
CA SER A 442 -24.74 -2.20 -22.78
C SER A 442 -23.84 -1.19 -23.49
N LEU A 443 -22.69 -1.64 -23.98
CA LEU A 443 -21.68 -0.79 -24.61
C LEU A 443 -20.88 -1.58 -25.65
N VAL A 444 -20.49 -0.91 -26.72
CA VAL A 444 -19.54 -1.41 -27.72
C VAL A 444 -18.35 -0.46 -27.89
N TRP A 445 -17.17 -1.01 -28.16
CA TRP A 445 -15.96 -0.21 -28.42
C TRP A 445 -14.96 -0.97 -29.28
N THR A 446 -14.01 -0.26 -29.88
CA THR A 446 -12.96 -0.87 -30.71
C THR A 446 -11.57 -0.51 -30.22
N VAL A 447 -10.67 -1.49 -30.26
CA VAL A 447 -9.27 -1.38 -29.82
C VAL A 447 -8.36 -1.90 -30.94
N ASN A 448 -7.12 -1.42 -30.98
CA ASN A 448 -6.10 -1.99 -31.86
C ASN A 448 -5.68 -3.37 -31.33
N GLU A 449 -5.54 -4.37 -32.19
CA GLU A 449 -5.07 -5.70 -31.79
C GLU A 449 -3.65 -5.71 -31.20
N HIS A 450 -2.87 -4.65 -31.45
CA HIS A 450 -1.52 -4.47 -30.91
C HIS A 450 -1.47 -3.52 -29.70
N ASP A 451 -2.63 -3.19 -29.11
CA ASP A 451 -2.67 -2.36 -27.90
C ASP A 451 -2.00 -3.08 -26.72
N GLU A 452 -1.18 -2.36 -25.95
CA GLU A 452 -0.44 -2.97 -24.84
C GLU A 452 -1.33 -3.38 -23.66
N ASN A 453 -2.55 -2.84 -23.58
CA ASN A 453 -3.53 -3.10 -22.52
C ASN A 453 -4.68 -4.00 -23.01
N LEU A 454 -4.50 -4.74 -24.12
CA LEU A 454 -5.58 -5.54 -24.72
C LEU A 454 -6.20 -6.54 -23.74
N THR A 455 -5.39 -7.18 -22.89
CA THR A 455 -5.85 -8.12 -21.84
C THR A 455 -6.89 -7.48 -20.91
N TRP A 456 -6.69 -6.21 -20.54
CA TRP A 456 -7.62 -5.49 -19.69
C TRP A 456 -8.99 -5.34 -20.37
N PHE A 457 -9.02 -5.02 -21.67
CA PHE A 457 -10.27 -4.90 -22.41
C PHE A 457 -11.02 -6.24 -22.51
N PHE A 458 -10.30 -7.36 -22.66
CA PHE A 458 -10.91 -8.69 -22.59
C PHE A 458 -11.61 -8.92 -21.25
N GLU A 459 -10.95 -8.60 -20.13
CA GLU A 459 -11.51 -8.75 -18.79
C GLU A 459 -12.77 -7.89 -18.55
N LYS A 460 -12.91 -6.75 -19.25
CA LYS A 460 -14.09 -5.86 -19.14
C LYS A 460 -15.24 -6.21 -20.08
N SER A 461 -15.02 -7.13 -21.01
CA SER A 461 -16.00 -7.50 -22.05
C SER A 461 -16.72 -8.80 -21.71
N ASP A 462 -17.94 -8.95 -22.23
CA ASP A 462 -18.63 -10.25 -22.28
C ASP A 462 -18.21 -11.05 -23.52
N GLY A 463 -17.70 -10.37 -24.55
CA GLY A 463 -17.16 -11.00 -25.75
C GLY A 463 -16.45 -10.02 -26.69
N SER A 464 -15.85 -10.59 -27.73
CA SER A 464 -15.06 -9.83 -28.71
C SER A 464 -15.06 -10.45 -30.12
N PHE A 465 -14.75 -9.64 -31.12
CA PHE A 465 -14.55 -10.05 -32.52
C PHE A 465 -13.28 -9.44 -33.10
N HIS A 466 -12.49 -10.25 -33.80
CA HIS A 466 -11.24 -9.82 -34.44
C HIS A 466 -11.46 -9.61 -35.93
N HIS A 467 -11.01 -8.47 -36.47
CA HIS A 467 -11.03 -8.20 -37.90
C HIS A 467 -9.94 -7.19 -38.30
N ASN A 468 -9.11 -7.53 -39.29
CA ASN A 468 -8.12 -6.64 -39.92
C ASN A 468 -7.28 -5.80 -38.92
N GLY A 469 -6.67 -6.45 -37.93
CA GLY A 469 -5.81 -5.78 -36.93
C GLY A 469 -6.55 -4.95 -35.90
N SER A 470 -7.87 -5.13 -35.81
CA SER A 470 -8.77 -4.43 -34.88
C SER A 470 -9.59 -5.44 -34.10
N VAL A 471 -9.94 -5.08 -32.86
CA VAL A 471 -10.81 -5.90 -32.00
C VAL A 471 -12.04 -5.08 -31.61
N LEU A 472 -13.22 -5.61 -31.88
CA LEU A 472 -14.50 -5.10 -31.39
C LEU A 472 -14.80 -5.81 -30.07
N PHE A 473 -15.09 -5.05 -29.03
CA PHE A 473 -15.52 -5.55 -27.74
C PHE A 473 -16.93 -5.08 -27.42
N TYR A 474 -17.64 -5.88 -26.62
CA TYR A 474 -18.97 -5.54 -26.15
C TYR A 474 -19.24 -6.12 -24.76
N TYR A 475 -20.19 -5.51 -24.05
CA TYR A 475 -20.84 -6.11 -22.87
C TYR A 475 -22.33 -5.75 -22.85
N GLY A 476 -23.10 -6.48 -22.04
CA GLY A 476 -24.51 -6.20 -21.77
C GLY A 476 -25.45 -6.49 -22.94
N CYS A 477 -25.00 -7.28 -23.92
CA CYS A 477 -25.80 -7.73 -25.05
C CYS A 477 -25.43 -9.18 -25.44
N ASP A 478 -26.42 -9.95 -25.91
CA ASP A 478 -26.22 -11.32 -26.39
C ASP A 478 -25.64 -11.30 -27.82
N LEU A 479 -24.80 -12.28 -28.15
CA LEU A 479 -24.29 -12.57 -29.50
C LEU A 479 -25.40 -12.65 -30.55
N ARG A 480 -26.60 -13.09 -30.14
CA ARG A 480 -27.78 -13.21 -31.01
C ARG A 480 -28.70 -11.99 -30.99
N SER A 481 -28.28 -10.89 -30.34
CA SER A 481 -29.07 -9.67 -30.29
C SER A 481 -29.17 -9.02 -31.66
N GLU A 482 -30.39 -8.65 -32.06
CA GLU A 482 -30.65 -7.84 -33.26
C GLU A 482 -29.93 -6.47 -33.20
N ALA A 483 -29.55 -6.02 -32.01
CA ALA A 483 -28.80 -4.78 -31.82
C ALA A 483 -27.30 -4.90 -32.15
N LEU A 484 -26.71 -6.09 -32.01
CA LEU A 484 -25.26 -6.31 -32.19
C LEU A 484 -24.90 -6.63 -33.65
N ALA A 485 -25.78 -7.35 -34.37
CA ALA A 485 -25.58 -7.70 -35.77
C ALA A 485 -25.23 -6.50 -36.69
N PRO A 486 -25.97 -5.37 -36.70
CA PRO A 486 -25.63 -4.23 -37.54
C PRO A 486 -24.30 -3.56 -37.12
N VAL A 487 -23.93 -3.62 -35.84
CA VAL A 487 -22.65 -3.10 -35.35
C VAL A 487 -21.49 -3.98 -35.82
N TYR A 488 -21.69 -5.30 -35.80
CA TYR A 488 -20.71 -6.25 -36.31
C TYR A 488 -20.49 -6.10 -37.82
N ASP A 489 -21.56 -5.95 -38.61
CA ASP A 489 -21.45 -5.74 -40.06
C ASP A 489 -20.72 -4.43 -40.40
N ASP A 490 -20.99 -3.35 -39.65
CA ASP A 490 -20.26 -2.09 -39.75
C ASP A 490 -18.78 -2.25 -39.36
N PHE A 491 -18.49 -3.03 -38.31
CA PHE A 491 -17.12 -3.33 -37.89
C PHE A 491 -16.35 -4.18 -38.90
N VAL A 492 -16.95 -5.18 -39.52
CA VAL A 492 -16.31 -5.97 -40.58
C VAL A 492 -16.01 -5.08 -41.79
N SER A 493 -16.92 -4.17 -42.12
CA SER A 493 -16.75 -3.26 -43.27
C SER A 493 -15.70 -2.16 -43.01
N ASN A 494 -15.68 -1.60 -41.80
CA ASN A 494 -14.95 -0.36 -41.51
C ASN A 494 -13.86 -0.51 -40.43
N GLY A 495 -13.73 -1.65 -39.76
CA GLY A 495 -12.80 -1.88 -38.65
C GLY A 495 -12.98 -0.86 -37.53
N ARG A 496 -11.87 -0.30 -37.01
CA ARG A 496 -11.92 0.82 -36.03
C ARG A 496 -12.57 2.09 -36.57
N ALA A 497 -12.80 2.20 -37.88
CA ALA A 497 -13.53 3.32 -38.47
C ALA A 497 -15.05 3.15 -38.42
N MET A 498 -15.55 2.05 -37.82
CA MET A 498 -16.97 1.86 -37.56
C MET A 498 -17.56 3.08 -36.85
N LEU A 499 -18.81 3.40 -37.18
CA LEU A 499 -19.57 4.56 -36.71
C LEU A 499 -19.09 5.93 -37.25
N GLY A 500 -18.24 5.95 -38.28
CA GLY A 500 -17.94 7.15 -39.08
C GLY A 500 -17.35 8.32 -38.28
N ASP A 501 -17.96 9.50 -38.37
CA ASP A 501 -17.47 10.76 -37.76
C ASP A 501 -17.71 10.88 -36.25
N SER A 502 -18.38 9.90 -35.66
CA SER A 502 -18.69 9.89 -34.22
C SER A 502 -17.61 9.22 -33.37
N ASN A 503 -16.70 8.45 -33.99
CA ASN A 503 -15.59 7.80 -33.31
C ASN A 503 -14.31 8.64 -33.52
N LEU A 504 -13.70 9.14 -32.45
CA LEU A 504 -12.53 10.02 -32.55
C LEU A 504 -11.31 9.27 -33.13
N GLU A 505 -11.14 8.00 -32.77
CA GLU A 505 -10.05 7.15 -33.30
C GLU A 505 -10.18 6.94 -34.81
N ALA A 506 -11.41 6.79 -35.31
CA ALA A 506 -11.70 6.70 -36.73
C ALA A 506 -11.29 7.97 -37.49
N ARG A 507 -11.52 9.15 -36.88
CA ARG A 507 -11.19 10.45 -37.48
C ARG A 507 -9.70 10.71 -37.50
N LEU A 508 -9.00 10.42 -36.40
CA LEU A 508 -7.55 10.58 -36.30
C LEU A 508 -6.84 9.69 -37.33
N ARG A 509 -7.29 8.44 -37.51
CA ARG A 509 -6.74 7.54 -38.53
C ARG A 509 -6.99 8.06 -39.95
N ARG A 510 -8.19 8.55 -40.26
CA ARG A 510 -8.49 9.16 -41.57
C ARG A 510 -7.60 10.39 -41.83
N ALA A 511 -7.45 11.27 -40.84
CA ALA A 511 -6.57 12.43 -40.95
C ALA A 511 -5.11 12.02 -41.21
N ALA A 512 -4.60 11.02 -40.47
CA ALA A 512 -3.25 10.48 -40.66
C ALA A 512 -3.06 9.80 -42.03
N GLN A 513 -4.05 9.06 -42.53
CA GLN A 513 -4.02 8.45 -43.87
C GLN A 513 -3.98 9.51 -44.96
N THR A 514 -4.83 10.54 -44.87
CA THR A 514 -4.87 11.66 -45.82
C THR A 514 -3.55 12.45 -45.80
N ALA A 515 -2.98 12.70 -44.62
CA ALA A 515 -1.69 13.38 -44.49
C ALA A 515 -0.54 12.55 -45.10
N ASN A 516 -0.51 11.24 -44.87
CA ASN A 516 0.48 10.33 -45.47
C ASN A 516 0.32 10.21 -46.99
N GLN A 517 -0.92 10.24 -47.51
CA GLN A 517 -1.20 10.26 -48.94
C GLN A 517 -0.66 11.56 -49.57
N ALA A 518 -0.95 12.72 -48.97
CA ALA A 518 -0.45 14.02 -49.43
C ALA A 518 1.10 14.12 -49.38
N LEU A 519 1.73 13.51 -48.38
CA LEU A 519 3.19 13.41 -48.28
C LEU A 519 3.79 12.51 -49.38
N ARG A 520 3.12 11.40 -49.73
CA ARG A 520 3.56 10.54 -50.83
C ARG A 520 3.35 11.20 -52.19
N ASP A 521 2.25 11.89 -52.38
CA ASP A 521 1.94 12.59 -53.63
C ASP A 521 2.88 13.78 -53.86
N SER A 522 3.35 14.44 -52.79
CA SER A 522 4.38 15.49 -52.87
C SER A 522 5.81 14.95 -53.05
N GLN A 523 6.13 13.76 -52.53
CA GLN A 523 7.42 13.10 -52.78
C GLN A 523 7.51 12.38 -54.13
N GLY A 524 6.37 12.01 -54.74
CA GLY A 524 6.33 11.42 -56.08
C GLY A 524 6.35 12.43 -57.23
N GLN A 525 6.29 13.74 -56.92
CA GLN A 525 6.37 14.85 -57.88
C GLN A 525 7.71 15.61 -57.86
N ALA A 526 8.68 15.15 -57.05
CA ALA A 526 10.07 15.62 -57.05
C ALA A 526 10.97 14.56 -57.71
#